data_AF-Q95JG8-F1
#
_entry.id   AF-Q95JG8-F1
#
_cell.length_a   1.000
_cell.length_b   1.000
_cell.length_c   1.000
_cell.angle_alpha   90.00
_cell.angle_beta   90.00
_cell.angle_gamma   90.00
#
_symmetry.space_group_name_H-M   'P 1'
#
loop_
_entity.id
_entity.type
_entity.pdbx_description
1 polymer ?
#
loop_
_entity_poly.entity_id
_entity_poly.type
_entity_poly.pdbx_seq_one_letter_code
_entity_poly.pdbx_strand_id
1 'polypeptide(L)'
;LTGFAFHEVGGYGAFVTKYINAIPTVTSYGNTTIKAECYTPRADSFHIFRDPLKGDLPWPGLIFGLTIISLWYWCTDQVIVQRCLSAKNMSHVKAGCIMCGYLKLLPMFLMVMPGMISRILFTEKVACTVPSECENYCGTKVGCTNIAYPTLVVELMPNGLRGLMLSVMLASLMSSLTSIFNSA
;
A
#
# COMPACT_ATOMS: atom_id res chain seq x y z
N LEU A 1 6.13 11.03 -7.59
CA LEU A 1 5.20 10.97 -6.45
C LEU A 1 5.93 10.94 -5.11
N THR A 2 6.73 9.90 -4.80
CA THR A 2 7.44 9.78 -3.51
C THR A 2 8.27 11.01 -3.14
N GLY A 3 9.05 11.57 -4.08
CA GLY A 3 9.83 12.80 -3.82
C GLY A 3 8.97 14.01 -3.44
N PHE A 4 7.87 14.25 -4.17
CA PHE A 4 6.90 15.31 -3.85
C PHE A 4 6.24 15.07 -2.49
N ALA A 5 5.87 13.82 -2.19
CA ALA A 5 5.27 13.45 -0.91
C ALA A 5 6.22 13.72 0.27
N PHE A 6 7.50 13.39 0.15
CA PHE A 6 8.49 13.71 1.18
C PHE A 6 8.79 15.20 1.30
N HIS A 7 8.75 15.94 0.18
CA HIS A 7 8.88 17.39 0.20
C HIS A 7 7.78 18.05 1.02
N GLU A 8 6.51 17.68 0.79
CA GLU A 8 5.36 18.23 1.51
C GLU A 8 5.36 17.90 3.01
N VAL A 9 5.84 16.71 3.38
CA VAL A 9 5.90 16.32 4.79
C VAL A 9 7.04 17.01 5.55
N GLY A 10 8.06 17.50 4.84
CA GLY A 10 9.27 18.10 5.43
C GLY A 10 10.40 17.10 5.66
N GLY A 11 10.49 16.07 4.84
CA GLY A 11 11.54 15.04 4.90
C GLY A 11 11.26 13.86 5.84
N TYR A 12 12.25 12.97 5.97
CA TYR A 12 12.08 11.69 6.68
C TYR A 12 11.91 11.85 8.21
N GLY A 13 12.63 12.78 8.84
CA GLY A 13 12.50 13.03 10.28
C GLY A 13 11.09 13.51 10.65
N ALA A 14 10.58 14.50 9.91
CA ALA A 14 9.21 14.99 10.08
C ALA A 14 8.17 13.90 9.78
N PHE A 15 8.42 13.05 8.78
CA PHE A 15 7.56 11.92 8.46
C PHE A 15 7.38 10.96 9.65
N VAL A 16 8.46 10.54 10.30
CA VAL A 16 8.39 9.61 11.44
C VAL A 16 7.59 10.21 12.59
N THR A 17 7.85 11.48 12.94
CA THR A 17 7.16 12.15 14.04
C THR A 17 5.70 12.47 13.72
N LYS A 18 5.41 13.01 12.53
CA LYS A 18 4.05 13.38 12.13
C LYS A 18 3.16 12.16 11.91
N TYR A 19 3.71 11.03 11.47
CA TYR A 19 2.93 9.81 11.27
C TYR A 19 2.25 9.33 12.55
N ILE A 20 2.97 9.31 13.68
CA ILE A 20 2.40 8.86 14.97
C ILE A 20 1.28 9.79 15.46
N ASN A 21 1.35 11.07 15.11
CA ASN A 21 0.36 12.09 15.48
C ASN A 21 -0.80 12.22 14.47
N ALA A 22 -0.82 11.44 13.40
CA ALA A 22 -1.86 11.50 12.36
C ALA A 22 -3.15 10.80 12.82
N ILE A 23 -3.89 11.48 13.70
CA ILE A 23 -5.16 11.06 14.30
C ILE A 23 -6.30 11.93 13.73
N PRO A 24 -7.41 11.34 13.25
CA PRO A 24 -8.55 12.10 12.75
C PRO A 24 -9.23 12.88 13.88
N THR A 25 -9.78 14.05 13.56
CA THR A 25 -10.49 14.90 14.54
C THR A 25 -11.84 14.32 14.95
N VAL A 26 -12.50 13.60 14.04
CA VAL A 26 -13.83 13.03 14.28
C VAL A 26 -13.72 11.55 14.62
N THR A 27 -13.93 11.23 15.90
CA THR A 27 -13.75 9.87 16.46
C THR A 27 -15.00 9.33 17.16
N SER A 28 -16.09 10.09 17.18
CA SER A 28 -17.35 9.71 17.82
C SER A 28 -18.52 9.91 16.87
N TYR A 29 -19.43 8.94 16.83
CA TYR A 29 -20.67 9.04 16.07
C TYR A 29 -21.87 8.80 17.00
N GLY A 30 -22.71 9.83 17.16
CA GLY A 30 -23.82 9.80 18.12
C GLY A 30 -23.31 9.51 19.54
N ASN A 31 -23.86 8.47 20.17
CA ASN A 31 -23.50 8.05 21.53
C ASN A 31 -22.32 7.07 21.60
N THR A 32 -21.72 6.68 20.47
CA THR A 32 -20.64 5.67 20.45
C THR A 32 -19.32 6.32 20.06
N THR A 33 -18.35 6.23 20.97
CA THR A 33 -16.95 6.59 20.70
C THR A 33 -16.24 5.38 20.08
N ILE A 34 -15.56 5.57 18.95
CA ILE A 34 -14.77 4.50 18.33
C ILE A 34 -13.55 4.21 19.22
N LYS A 35 -13.15 2.93 19.31
CA LYS A 35 -11.97 2.52 20.08
C LYS A 35 -10.72 3.24 19.56
N ALA A 36 -9.87 3.70 20.48
CA ALA A 36 -8.62 4.39 20.16
C ALA A 36 -7.68 3.58 19.25
N GLU A 37 -7.71 2.25 19.39
CA GLU A 37 -6.93 1.30 18.57
C GLU A 37 -7.24 1.41 17.06
N CYS A 38 -8.43 1.87 16.68
CA CYS A 38 -8.83 1.93 15.27
C CYS A 38 -8.28 3.16 14.54
N TYR A 39 -8.10 4.28 15.24
CA TYR A 39 -7.69 5.55 14.64
C TYR A 39 -6.27 5.99 15.00
N THR A 40 -5.67 5.43 16.07
CA THR A 40 -4.29 5.74 16.45
C THR A 40 -3.29 4.89 15.66
N PRO A 41 -2.25 5.49 15.07
CA PRO A 41 -1.10 4.75 14.55
C PRO A 41 -0.41 3.96 15.67
N ARG A 42 -0.01 2.71 15.40
CA ARG A 42 0.67 1.87 16.39
C ARG A 42 2.09 2.38 16.68
N ALA A 43 2.56 2.19 17.92
CA ALA A 43 3.93 2.56 18.30
C ALA A 43 5.01 1.74 17.56
N ASP A 44 4.69 0.51 17.17
CA ASP A 44 5.58 -0.38 16.39
C ASP A 44 5.41 -0.21 14.87
N SER A 45 4.76 0.84 14.38
CA SER A 45 4.47 1.04 12.94
C SER A 45 5.70 1.04 12.03
N PHE A 46 6.88 1.37 12.57
CA PHE A 46 8.14 1.40 11.81
C PHE A 46 8.99 0.13 11.99
N HIS A 47 8.50 -0.86 12.73
CA HIS A 47 9.17 -2.15 12.91
C HIS A 47 8.59 -3.17 11.92
N ILE A 48 9.46 -3.73 11.07
CA ILE A 48 9.09 -4.76 10.09
C ILE A 48 8.70 -6.06 10.81
N PHE A 49 9.49 -6.45 11.82
CA PHE A 49 9.19 -7.60 12.66
C PHE A 49 8.51 -7.12 13.94
N ARG A 50 7.26 -7.56 14.13
CA ARG A 50 6.47 -7.25 15.32
C ARG A 50 6.69 -8.30 16.41
N ASP A 51 6.15 -8.00 17.59
CA ASP A 51 6.21 -8.89 18.75
C ASP A 51 5.67 -10.30 18.40
N PRO A 52 6.38 -11.37 18.81
CA PRO A 52 6.01 -12.75 18.46
C PRO A 52 4.68 -13.24 19.05
N LEU A 53 4.16 -12.62 20.11
CA LEU A 53 3.02 -13.13 20.87
C LEU A 53 1.86 -12.14 20.95
N LYS A 54 2.15 -10.83 21.01
CA LYS A 54 1.14 -9.78 21.20
C LYS A 54 0.85 -8.97 19.93
N GLY A 55 1.64 -9.14 18.87
CA GLY A 55 1.41 -8.45 17.61
C GLY A 55 0.29 -9.10 16.81
N ASP A 56 -0.56 -8.30 16.16
CA ASP A 56 -1.58 -8.80 15.22
C ASP A 56 -0.96 -9.59 14.04
N LEU A 57 0.30 -9.30 13.73
CA LEU A 57 1.12 -9.97 12.73
C LEU A 57 2.44 -10.40 13.36
N PRO A 58 2.45 -11.50 14.13
CA PRO A 58 3.63 -11.93 14.85
C PRO A 58 4.72 -12.39 13.86
N TRP A 59 5.97 -12.05 14.12
CA TRP A 59 7.07 -12.36 13.20
C TRP A 59 7.22 -13.85 12.83
N PRO A 60 6.93 -14.85 13.71
CA PRO A 60 6.99 -16.25 13.30
C PRO A 60 5.93 -16.56 12.25
N GLY A 61 4.71 -16.05 12.41
CA GLY A 61 3.65 -16.18 11.42
C GLY A 61 4.00 -15.47 10.11
N LEU A 62 4.67 -14.32 10.19
CA LEU A 62 5.20 -13.61 9.03
C LEU A 62 6.20 -14.47 8.25
N ILE A 63 7.19 -15.06 8.93
CA ILE A 63 8.22 -15.86 8.27
C ILE A 63 7.64 -17.17 7.74
N PHE A 64 7.03 -18.00 8.58
CA PHE A 64 6.61 -19.34 8.16
C PHE A 64 5.31 -19.33 7.35
N GLY A 65 4.36 -18.46 7.69
CA GLY A 65 3.08 -18.35 7.00
C GLY A 65 3.21 -17.69 5.63
N LEU A 66 3.84 -16.51 5.56
CA LEU A 66 3.98 -15.81 4.27
C LEU A 66 4.94 -16.51 3.33
N THR A 67 5.91 -17.30 3.79
CA THR A 67 6.74 -18.10 2.87
C THR A 67 5.93 -19.10 2.07
N ILE A 68 4.92 -19.74 2.68
CA ILE A 68 4.06 -20.70 1.98
C ILE A 68 3.22 -19.98 0.92
N ILE A 69 2.59 -18.86 1.29
CA ILE A 69 1.81 -18.03 0.36
C ILE A 69 2.69 -17.49 -0.77
N SER A 70 3.91 -17.07 -0.46
CA SER A 70 4.87 -16.57 -1.45
C SER A 70 5.27 -17.68 -2.43
N LEU A 71 5.56 -18.89 -1.94
CA LEU A 71 5.88 -20.02 -2.81
C LEU A 71 4.70 -20.37 -3.72
N TRP A 72 3.48 -20.41 -3.18
CA TRP A 72 2.29 -20.62 -3.99
C TRP A 72 2.14 -19.54 -5.08
N TYR A 73 2.26 -18.26 -4.72
CA TYR A 73 2.14 -17.17 -5.67
C TYR A 73 3.24 -17.20 -6.75
N TRP A 74 4.51 -17.41 -6.38
CA TRP A 74 5.63 -17.33 -7.34
C TRP A 74 5.85 -18.60 -8.15
N CYS A 75 5.49 -19.77 -7.62
CA CYS A 75 5.79 -21.06 -8.23
C CYS A 75 4.55 -21.79 -8.76
N THR A 76 3.35 -21.40 -8.36
CA THR A 76 2.10 -22.08 -8.73
C THR A 76 1.11 -21.17 -9.46
N ASP A 77 1.25 -19.85 -9.38
CA ASP A 77 0.45 -18.92 -10.18
C ASP A 77 0.80 -19.03 -11.67
N GLN A 78 -0.20 -19.41 -12.46
CA GLN A 78 -0.04 -19.71 -13.87
C GLN A 78 0.44 -18.50 -14.68
N VAL A 79 0.01 -17.28 -14.34
CA VAL A 79 0.42 -16.06 -15.06
C VAL A 79 1.94 -15.85 -14.94
N ILE A 80 2.50 -16.19 -13.79
CA ILE A 80 3.93 -15.99 -13.49
C ILE A 80 4.76 -17.12 -14.09
N VAL A 81 4.32 -18.37 -13.88
CA VAL A 81 5.01 -19.55 -14.40
C VAL A 81 5.09 -19.51 -15.92
N GLN A 82 4.01 -19.13 -16.61
CA GLN A 82 3.99 -18.99 -18.07
C GLN A 82 5.05 -18.00 -18.58
N ARG A 83 5.25 -16.86 -17.91
CA ARG A 83 6.30 -15.88 -18.29
C ARG A 83 7.70 -16.47 -18.21
N CYS A 84 7.94 -17.37 -17.26
CA CYS A 84 9.21 -18.07 -17.14
C CYS A 84 9.37 -19.14 -18.23
N LEU A 85 8.30 -19.86 -18.56
CA LEU A 85 8.31 -20.91 -19.59
C LEU A 85 8.42 -20.35 -21.02
N SER A 86 7.87 -19.16 -21.29
CA SER A 86 7.98 -18.48 -22.58
C SER A 86 9.33 -17.79 -22.81
N ALA A 87 10.27 -17.87 -21.86
CA ALA A 87 11.58 -17.26 -22.00
C ALA A 87 12.47 -18.03 -22.98
N LYS A 88 13.33 -17.30 -23.70
CA LYS A 88 14.18 -17.86 -24.77
C LYS A 88 15.17 -18.93 -24.30
N ASN A 89 15.80 -18.75 -23.13
CA ASN A 89 16.79 -19.66 -22.56
C ASN A 89 16.72 -19.68 -21.03
N MET A 90 17.20 -20.77 -20.41
CA MET A 90 17.29 -20.91 -18.94
C MET A 90 18.10 -19.78 -18.28
N SER A 91 19.18 -19.30 -18.93
CA SER A 91 19.98 -18.18 -18.41
C SER A 91 19.18 -16.88 -18.34
N HIS A 92 18.27 -16.63 -19.30
CA HIS A 92 17.38 -15.46 -19.26
C HIS A 92 16.36 -15.57 -18.14
N VAL A 93 15.81 -16.77 -17.90
CA VAL A 93 14.89 -17.01 -16.77
C VAL A 93 15.59 -16.69 -15.45
N LYS A 94 16.76 -17.28 -15.21
CA LYS A 94 17.51 -17.07 -13.95
C LYS A 94 17.86 -15.60 -13.74
N ALA A 95 18.36 -14.92 -14.78
CA ALA A 95 18.67 -13.49 -14.71
C ALA A 95 17.39 -12.65 -14.45
N GLY A 96 16.28 -12.99 -15.10
CA GLY A 96 14.98 -12.36 -14.90
C GLY A 96 14.46 -12.52 -13.46
N CYS A 97 14.58 -13.71 -12.87
CA CYS A 97 14.20 -13.96 -11.48
C CYS A 97 15.05 -13.15 -10.50
N ILE A 98 16.36 -13.05 -10.71
CA ILE A 98 17.26 -12.24 -9.87
C ILE A 98 16.90 -10.75 -9.97
N MET A 99 16.73 -10.23 -11.18
CA MET A 99 16.33 -8.84 -11.43
C MET A 99 14.96 -8.54 -10.79
N CYS A 100 14.02 -9.46 -10.93
CA CYS A 100 12.72 -9.41 -10.29
C CYS A 100 12.86 -9.27 -8.76
N GLY A 101 13.71 -10.09 -8.12
CA GLY A 101 13.99 -10.00 -6.69
C GLY A 101 14.48 -8.62 -6.25
N TYR A 102 15.42 -8.02 -6.99
CA TYR A 102 15.89 -6.65 -6.69
C TYR A 102 14.78 -5.60 -6.85
N LEU A 103 13.98 -5.68 -7.91
CA LEU A 103 12.88 -4.74 -8.15
C LEU A 103 11.79 -4.83 -7.07
N LYS A 104 11.65 -5.96 -6.36
CA LYS A 104 10.69 -6.12 -5.25
C LYS A 104 11.06 -5.33 -3.99
N LEU A 105 12.27 -4.78 -3.90
CA LEU A 105 12.63 -3.84 -2.84
C LEU A 105 12.01 -2.45 -3.05
N LEU A 106 11.67 -2.09 -4.29
CA LEU A 106 11.19 -0.74 -4.64
C LEU A 106 9.79 -0.41 -4.11
N PRO A 107 8.78 -1.31 -4.13
CA PRO A 107 7.43 -1.02 -3.62
C PRO A 107 7.40 -0.48 -2.18
N MET A 108 8.36 -0.85 -1.34
CA MET A 108 8.44 -0.28 0.01
C MET A 108 8.61 1.24 -0.02
N PHE A 109 9.47 1.76 -0.90
CA PHE A 109 9.72 3.19 -1.05
C PHE A 109 8.71 3.89 -1.96
N LEU A 110 8.19 3.19 -2.97
CA LEU A 110 7.31 3.78 -3.98
C LEU A 110 5.82 3.69 -3.66
N MET A 111 5.41 2.75 -2.80
CA MET A 111 4.00 2.53 -2.46
C MET A 111 3.75 2.66 -0.96
N VAL A 112 4.49 1.93 -0.12
CA VAL A 112 4.23 1.90 1.33
C VAL A 112 4.48 3.27 1.96
N MET A 113 5.65 3.86 1.71
CA MET A 113 6.03 5.16 2.27
C MET A 113 5.10 6.30 1.83
N PRO A 114 4.77 6.48 0.52
CA PRO A 114 3.75 7.43 0.09
C PRO A 114 2.36 7.15 0.67
N GLY A 115 1.99 5.89 0.86
CA GLY A 115 0.74 5.51 1.52
C GLY A 115 0.69 6.02 2.97
N MET A 116 1.77 5.83 3.73
CA MET A 116 1.89 6.39 5.08
C MET A 116 1.86 7.92 5.09
N ILE A 117 2.52 8.56 4.11
CA ILE A 117 2.49 10.02 3.95
C ILE A 117 1.06 10.53 3.65
N SER A 118 0.30 9.80 2.82
CA SER A 118 -1.09 10.20 2.53
C SER A 118 -1.95 10.28 3.78
N ARG A 119 -1.69 9.42 4.78
CA ARG A 119 -2.36 9.49 6.08
C ARG A 119 -2.00 10.74 6.86
N ILE A 120 -0.77 11.25 6.73
CA ILE A 120 -0.33 12.49 7.40
C ILE A 120 -0.97 13.73 6.76
N LEU A 121 -1.03 13.75 5.42
CA LEU A 121 -1.53 14.91 4.68
C LEU A 121 -3.07 14.95 4.61
N PHE A 122 -3.72 13.78 4.59
CA PHE A 122 -5.16 13.63 4.43
C PHE A 122 -5.77 12.77 5.54
N THR A 123 -5.42 13.06 6.79
CA THR A 123 -5.84 12.29 7.97
C THR A 123 -7.35 12.07 8.02
N GLU A 124 -8.15 13.13 7.88
CA GLU A 124 -9.62 13.04 7.97
C GLU A 124 -10.24 12.16 6.87
N LYS A 125 -9.62 12.13 5.68
CA LYS A 125 -10.12 11.32 4.55
C LYS A 125 -9.64 9.88 4.63
N VAL A 126 -8.35 9.65 4.89
CA VAL A 126 -7.71 8.33 4.77
C VAL A 126 -7.82 7.51 6.07
N ALA A 127 -7.72 8.17 7.23
CA ALA A 127 -7.82 7.53 8.55
C ALA A 127 -9.22 7.64 9.16
N CYS A 128 -10.24 7.99 8.36
CA CYS A 128 -11.61 8.02 8.82
C CYS A 128 -11.99 6.67 9.45
N THR A 129 -12.64 6.73 10.62
CA THR A 129 -13.16 5.53 11.31
C THR A 129 -14.65 5.60 11.56
N VAL A 130 -15.26 6.77 11.36
CA VAL A 130 -16.68 7.01 11.52
C VAL A 130 -17.41 6.63 10.22
N PRO A 131 -18.39 5.70 10.25
CA PRO A 131 -19.04 5.20 9.05
C PRO A 131 -19.70 6.27 8.17
N SER A 132 -20.34 7.29 8.77
CA SER A 132 -21.02 8.36 8.03
C SER A 132 -20.04 9.26 7.29
N GLU A 133 -18.90 9.58 7.90
CA GLU A 133 -17.87 10.39 7.24
C GLU A 133 -17.13 9.62 6.18
N CYS A 134 -16.78 8.36 6.45
CA CYS A 134 -16.14 7.50 5.46
C CYS A 134 -17.05 7.29 4.24
N GLU A 135 -18.36 7.15 4.43
CA GLU A 135 -19.33 7.07 3.34
C GLU A 135 -19.35 8.36 2.50
N ASN A 136 -19.27 9.53 3.14
CA ASN A 136 -19.19 10.81 2.43
C ASN A 136 -17.88 10.97 1.62
N TYR A 137 -16.74 10.49 2.14
CA TYR A 137 -15.44 10.67 1.48
C TYR A 137 -15.13 9.61 0.41
N CYS A 138 -15.47 8.34 0.65
CA CYS A 138 -15.11 7.23 -0.25
C CYS A 138 -16.26 6.29 -0.59
N GLY A 139 -17.50 6.57 -0.17
CA GLY A 139 -18.66 5.73 -0.46
C GLY A 139 -18.63 4.37 0.27
N THR A 140 -17.78 4.22 1.29
CA THR A 140 -17.59 2.95 2.01
C THR A 140 -17.58 3.17 3.52
N LYS A 141 -18.35 2.38 4.26
CA LYS A 141 -18.51 2.52 5.73
C LYS A 141 -17.36 1.93 6.55
N VAL A 142 -16.53 1.07 5.96
CA VAL A 142 -15.47 0.31 6.66
C VAL A 142 -14.11 1.00 6.68
N GLY A 143 -13.96 2.15 6.02
CA GLY A 143 -12.72 2.94 5.98
C GLY A 143 -12.24 3.24 4.55
N CYS A 144 -11.42 4.28 4.42
CA CYS A 144 -11.00 4.84 3.14
C CYS A 144 -9.50 4.67 2.86
N THR A 145 -8.85 3.66 3.43
CA THR A 145 -7.40 3.45 3.23
C THR A 145 -7.02 3.15 1.78
N ASN A 146 -7.93 2.59 0.99
CA ASN A 146 -7.68 2.23 -0.42
C ASN A 146 -7.55 3.45 -1.35
N ILE A 147 -8.11 4.60 -0.98
CA ILE A 147 -7.99 5.84 -1.78
C ILE A 147 -6.71 6.63 -1.50
N ALA A 148 -5.91 6.22 -0.51
CA ALA A 148 -4.65 6.84 -0.10
C ALA A 148 -3.74 7.22 -1.29
N TYR A 149 -3.42 6.26 -2.15
CA TYR A 149 -2.50 6.46 -3.28
C TYR A 149 -3.13 7.33 -4.39
N PRO A 150 -4.37 7.07 -4.86
CA PRO A 150 -5.07 7.97 -5.79
C PRO A 150 -5.20 9.41 -5.29
N THR A 151 -5.57 9.62 -4.02
CA THR A 151 -5.70 10.96 -3.42
C THR A 151 -4.37 11.69 -3.44
N LEU A 152 -3.27 11.02 -3.10
CA LEU A 152 -1.93 11.60 -3.17
C LEU A 152 -1.55 12.02 -4.60
N VAL A 153 -1.86 11.18 -5.59
CA VAL A 153 -1.64 11.47 -7.01
C VAL A 153 -2.42 12.69 -7.48
N VAL A 154 -3.68 12.81 -7.05
CA VAL A 154 -4.60 13.87 -7.48
C VAL A 154 -4.27 15.22 -6.85
N GLU A 155 -3.89 15.23 -5.57
CA GLU A 155 -3.71 16.45 -4.78
C GLU A 155 -2.28 16.99 -4.83
N LEU A 156 -1.25 16.13 -4.92
CA LEU A 156 0.16 16.59 -4.88
C LEU A 156 0.80 16.80 -6.25
N MET A 157 0.31 16.15 -7.32
CA MET A 157 1.03 16.20 -8.58
C MET A 157 0.60 17.39 -9.45
N PRO A 158 1.56 18.03 -10.13
CA PRO A 158 1.26 19.15 -11.01
C PRO A 158 0.42 18.71 -12.22
N ASN A 159 -0.25 19.70 -12.82
CA ASN A 159 -0.98 19.53 -14.06
C ASN A 159 -0.08 18.92 -15.14
N GLY A 160 -0.63 18.00 -15.95
CA GLY A 160 0.14 17.16 -16.88
C GLY A 160 0.59 15.84 -16.25
N LEU A 161 1.44 15.88 -15.22
CA LEU A 161 1.95 14.64 -14.58
C LEU A 161 0.84 13.86 -13.86
N ARG A 162 -0.12 14.57 -13.27
CA ARG A 162 -1.35 13.99 -12.73
C ARG A 162 -2.11 13.18 -13.79
N GLY A 163 -2.29 13.76 -14.99
CA GLY A 163 -2.97 13.09 -16.10
C GLY A 163 -2.23 11.84 -16.55
N LEU A 164 -0.91 11.96 -16.74
CA LEU A 164 -0.05 10.82 -17.12
C LEU A 164 -0.18 9.65 -16.13
N MET A 165 -0.12 9.93 -14.83
CA MET A 165 -0.20 8.89 -13.80
C MET A 165 -1.57 8.22 -13.74
N LEU A 166 -2.66 8.99 -13.86
CA LEU A 166 -4.00 8.41 -13.95
C LEU A 166 -4.17 7.51 -15.18
N SER A 167 -3.63 7.93 -16.33
CA SER A 167 -3.62 7.09 -17.55
C SER A 167 -2.82 5.80 -17.36
N VAL A 168 -1.63 5.88 -16.75
CA VAL A 168 -0.80 4.69 -16.46
C VAL A 168 -1.52 3.74 -15.50
N MET A 169 -2.20 4.26 -14.47
CA MET A 169 -2.98 3.44 -13.54
C MET A 169 -4.10 2.69 -14.28
N LEU A 170 -4.89 3.39 -15.10
CA LEU A 170 -5.95 2.75 -15.90
C LEU A 170 -5.40 1.72 -16.89
N ALA A 171 -4.31 2.03 -17.58
CA ALA A 171 -3.65 1.11 -18.50
C ALA A 171 -3.11 -0.14 -17.77
N SER A 172 -2.53 0.03 -16.58
CA SER A 172 -2.04 -1.10 -15.77
C SER A 172 -3.17 -2.02 -15.28
N LEU A 173 -4.33 -1.46 -14.95
CA LEU A 173 -5.51 -2.22 -14.56
C LEU A 173 -6.04 -3.04 -15.73
N MET A 174 -6.17 -2.42 -16.91
CA MET A 174 -6.60 -3.12 -18.13
C MET A 174 -5.62 -4.24 -18.52
N SER A 175 -4.31 -3.96 -18.47
CA SER A 175 -3.28 -4.97 -18.76
C SER A 175 -3.34 -6.16 -17.80
N SER A 176 -3.57 -5.91 -16.51
CA SER A 176 -3.69 -6.97 -15.51
C SER A 176 -4.95 -7.81 -15.74
N LEU A 177 -6.08 -7.16 -16.04
CA LEU A 177 -7.35 -7.83 -16.33
C LEU A 177 -7.24 -8.72 -17.57
N THR A 178 -6.66 -8.22 -18.65
CA THR A 178 -6.39 -9.02 -19.87
C THR A 178 -5.47 -10.20 -19.57
N SER A 179 -4.41 -10.00 -18.77
CA SER A 179 -3.50 -11.09 -18.41
C SER A 179 -4.19 -12.18 -17.61
N ILE A 180 -5.11 -11.83 -16.70
CA ILE A 180 -5.88 -12.78 -15.90
C ILE A 180 -6.83 -13.57 -16.82
N PHE A 181 -7.61 -12.89 -17.66
CA PHE A 181 -8.54 -13.57 -18.57
C PHE A 181 -7.84 -14.46 -19.61
N ASN A 182 -6.62 -14.12 -20.01
CA ASN A 182 -5.84 -14.97 -20.91
C ASN A 182 -5.23 -16.21 -20.22
N SER A 183 -5.19 -16.21 -18.88
CA SER A 183 -4.60 -17.29 -18.08
C SER A 183 -5.62 -18.19 -17.37
N ALA A 184 -6.87 -17.74 -17.29
CA ALA A 184 -8.02 -18.48 -16.76
C ALA A 184 -8.59 -19.43 -17.82
#